data_AF-A0A0S9KFA0-F1
#
_entry.id   AF-A0A0S9KFA0-F1
#
_cell.length_a   1.000
_cell.length_b   1.000
_cell.length_c   1.000
_cell.angle_alpha   90.00
_cell.angle_beta   90.00
_cell.angle_gamma   90.00
#
_symmetry.space_group_name_H-M   'P 1'
#
loop_
_entity.id
_entity.type
_entity.pdbx_description
1 polymer ?
#
loop_
_entity_poly.entity_id
_entity_poly.type
_entity_poly.pdbx_seq_one_letter_code
_entity_poly.pdbx_strand_id
1 'polypeptide(L)'
;MSDITIPSRDLTGLPIDERGHMHIHGRFRNEIVAEQSGLVRDGGTTWFKPQLYGAVFSCHMCDAYPSWAVVEDDNGDPVSLAAASECSMPDGLTTVIELSVPSGKLIVSDDLRPLYDFDTVGEGRSDYNSVAGQARATREMAEQGCAYGPVLNSSPSLIRTGEDRFIISHFDSELAPGEDGNPEGTELASICTDLWAYSIADYDDWLGKLTTWLAKPDLDDDNSYRLKELAEWMVNGANPADLPWTMPVVDVTPGVYRFTHHTGEKNFDHNDWPAVFAHVERIS
;
A
#
# COMPACT_ATOMS: atom_id res chain seq x y z
N MET A 1 54.28 4.46 -2.59
CA MET A 1 52.89 4.78 -2.94
C MET A 1 52.18 4.95 -1.62
N SER A 2 51.58 6.11 -1.38
CA SER A 2 50.99 6.44 -0.07
C SER A 2 49.49 6.61 -0.29
N ASP A 3 48.71 5.63 0.18
CA ASP A 3 47.26 5.77 0.21
C ASP A 3 46.89 6.91 1.17
N ILE A 4 46.11 7.89 0.69
CA ILE A 4 45.55 8.93 1.53
C ILE A 4 44.26 8.37 2.12
N THR A 5 44.31 8.01 3.41
CA THR A 5 43.09 7.67 4.15
C THR A 5 42.42 8.97 4.57
N ILE A 6 41.23 9.25 4.03
CA ILE A 6 40.37 10.29 4.59
C ILE A 6 39.81 9.74 5.91
N PRO A 7 39.99 10.42 7.05
CA PRO A 7 39.47 9.93 8.31
C PRO A 7 37.94 9.83 8.24
N SER A 8 37.40 8.67 8.61
CA SER A 8 35.96 8.49 8.79
C SER A 8 35.48 9.46 9.86
N ARG A 9 34.42 10.23 9.58
CA ARG A 9 33.74 11.05 10.57
C ARG A 9 32.59 10.23 11.16
N ASP A 10 32.54 10.14 12.48
CA ASP A 10 31.37 9.57 13.16
C ASP A 10 30.24 10.60 13.11
N LEU A 11 29.17 10.27 12.40
CA LEU A 11 27.97 11.11 12.28
C LEU A 11 26.80 10.54 13.09
N THR A 12 27.07 9.54 13.94
CA THR A 12 26.07 8.91 14.80
C THR A 12 25.53 9.92 15.79
N GLY A 13 24.20 9.99 15.90
CA GLY A 13 23.52 10.85 16.88
C GLY A 13 23.40 12.32 16.47
N LEU A 14 23.83 12.69 15.26
CA LEU A 14 23.51 14.01 14.71
C LEU A 14 21.99 14.11 14.43
N PRO A 15 21.37 15.27 14.68
CA PRO A 15 20.00 15.51 14.26
C PRO A 15 19.88 15.42 12.74
N ILE A 16 18.75 14.90 12.27
CA ILE A 16 18.45 14.71 10.85
C ILE A 16 17.26 15.60 10.48
N ASP A 17 17.47 16.51 9.52
CA ASP A 17 16.41 17.23 8.82
C ASP A 17 15.96 16.39 7.61
N GLU A 18 14.86 15.67 7.78
CA GLU A 18 14.30 14.79 6.74
C GLU A 18 13.59 15.56 5.62
N ARG A 19 13.38 16.88 5.74
CA ARG A 19 12.62 17.70 4.77
C ARG A 19 11.30 17.06 4.31
N GLY A 20 10.59 16.49 5.28
CA GLY A 20 9.29 15.85 5.08
C GLY A 20 9.36 14.42 4.53
N HIS A 21 10.54 13.85 4.29
CA HIS A 21 10.66 12.42 4.04
C HIS A 21 10.30 11.63 5.31
N MET A 22 9.71 10.45 5.15
CA MET A 22 9.36 9.55 6.25
C MET A 22 9.93 8.17 5.99
N HIS A 23 10.56 7.56 6.99
CA HIS A 23 11.04 6.18 6.88
C HIS A 23 9.97 5.20 7.34
N ILE A 24 9.83 4.07 6.62
CA ILE A 24 8.80 3.01 6.76
C ILE A 24 8.68 2.49 8.22
N HIS A 25 9.72 2.70 9.00
CA HIS A 25 9.82 2.49 10.44
C HIS A 25 8.75 3.12 11.33
N GLY A 26 8.75 4.46 11.41
CA GLY A 26 8.33 5.22 12.61
C GLY A 26 9.03 4.83 13.94
N ARG A 27 9.66 3.65 14.00
CA ARG A 27 10.20 2.95 15.17
C ARG A 27 11.68 3.20 15.44
N PHE A 28 12.40 3.86 14.54
CA PHE A 28 13.85 4.07 14.69
C PHE A 28 14.21 5.54 14.56
N ARG A 29 13.93 6.35 15.59
CA ARG A 29 14.50 7.71 15.72
C ARG A 29 16.02 7.73 15.98
N ASN A 30 16.64 6.56 16.06
CA ASN A 30 18.06 6.37 16.34
C ASN A 30 18.76 5.65 15.18
N GLU A 31 18.35 5.89 13.93
CA GLU A 31 19.05 5.34 12.78
C GLU A 31 20.51 5.81 12.80
N ILE A 32 21.42 4.83 12.79
CA ILE A 32 22.85 5.06 12.71
C ILE A 32 23.12 5.50 11.29
N VAL A 33 23.32 6.79 11.06
CA VAL A 33 23.82 7.27 9.78
C VAL A 33 25.34 7.34 9.88
N ALA A 34 26.04 6.40 9.25
CA ALA A 34 27.49 6.40 9.17
C ALA A 34 27.91 6.91 7.79
N GLU A 35 28.75 7.95 7.75
CA GLU A 35 29.47 8.30 6.53
C GLU A 35 30.63 7.32 6.35
N GLN A 36 30.48 6.37 5.44
CA GLN A 36 31.59 5.51 5.07
C GLN A 36 32.40 6.19 3.97
N SER A 37 33.52 6.81 4.32
CA SER A 37 34.40 7.43 3.34
C SER A 37 34.98 6.39 2.38
N GLY A 38 34.90 6.69 1.07
CA GLY A 38 35.53 5.89 0.02
C GLY A 38 37.05 5.83 0.10
N LEU A 39 37.64 4.76 -0.41
CA LEU A 39 39.09 4.71 -0.64
C LEU A 39 39.44 5.52 -1.90
N VAL A 40 40.28 6.55 -1.76
CA VAL A 40 40.84 7.32 -2.89
C VAL A 40 42.23 6.78 -3.19
N ARG A 41 42.43 6.22 -4.40
CA ARG A 41 43.76 5.77 -4.85
C ARG A 41 44.57 6.91 -5.47
N ASP A 42 45.90 6.73 -5.52
CA ASP A 42 46.82 7.58 -6.30
C ASP A 42 46.25 7.76 -7.73
N GLY A 43 46.00 9.01 -8.12
CA GLY A 43 45.33 9.38 -9.38
C GLY A 43 43.92 9.95 -9.23
N GLY A 44 43.38 10.04 -8.01
CA GLY A 44 42.08 10.67 -7.72
C GLY A 44 40.86 9.75 -7.93
N THR A 45 41.09 8.49 -8.27
CA THR A 45 40.02 7.51 -8.46
C THR A 45 39.40 7.14 -7.11
N THR A 46 38.14 7.53 -6.93
CA THR A 46 37.35 7.21 -5.74
C THR A 46 36.60 5.89 -5.99
N TRP A 47 36.82 4.85 -5.17
CA TRP A 47 36.21 3.52 -5.37
C TRP A 47 34.70 3.50 -5.07
N PHE A 48 34.23 4.34 -4.15
CA PHE A 48 32.81 4.62 -3.90
C PHE A 48 32.72 6.02 -3.26
N LYS A 49 31.71 6.82 -3.62
CA LYS A 49 31.46 8.09 -2.93
C LYS A 49 31.07 7.80 -1.47
N PRO A 50 31.34 8.72 -0.52
CA PRO A 50 30.78 8.58 0.82
C PRO A 50 29.28 8.37 0.71
N GLN A 51 28.81 7.20 1.15
CA GLN A 51 27.40 6.90 1.28
C GLN A 51 27.07 6.94 2.76
N LEU A 52 26.04 7.71 3.09
CA LEU A 52 25.44 7.73 4.41
C LEU A 52 24.64 6.42 4.54
N TYR A 53 25.24 5.42 5.20
CA TYR A 53 24.61 4.13 5.47
C TYR A 53 23.75 4.27 6.72
N GLY A 54 22.46 3.93 6.63
CA GLY A 54 21.52 4.04 7.76
C GLY A 54 20.10 4.35 7.32
N ALA A 55 19.96 5.35 6.45
CA ALA A 55 18.71 5.71 5.77
C ALA A 55 18.47 4.82 4.53
N VAL A 56 18.59 3.50 4.68
CA VAL A 56 18.72 2.54 3.57
C VAL A 56 17.39 2.32 2.81
N PHE A 57 16.30 2.93 3.25
CA PHE A 57 14.98 2.74 2.67
C PHE A 57 14.51 3.97 1.91
N SER A 58 13.78 3.74 0.82
CA SER A 58 13.01 4.79 0.17
C SER A 58 12.05 5.45 1.17
N CYS A 59 11.73 6.70 0.90
CA CYS A 59 10.72 7.44 1.65
C CYS A 59 9.38 6.71 1.56
N HIS A 60 8.78 6.36 2.70
CA HIS A 60 7.46 5.74 2.78
C HIS A 60 6.39 6.56 2.07
N MET A 61 6.51 7.88 2.03
CA MET A 61 5.55 8.74 1.36
C MET A 61 5.72 8.74 -0.16
N CYS A 62 6.88 9.24 -0.64
CA CYS A 62 7.09 9.50 -2.07
C CYS A 62 7.92 8.46 -2.81
N ASP A 63 8.42 7.43 -2.12
CA ASP A 63 9.33 6.40 -2.62
C ASP A 63 10.71 6.87 -3.11
N ALA A 64 11.01 8.16 -2.99
CA ALA A 64 12.35 8.65 -3.32
C ALA A 64 13.37 8.12 -2.32
N TYR A 65 14.54 7.70 -2.79
CA TYR A 65 15.72 7.47 -1.94
C TYR A 65 16.34 8.84 -1.62
N PRO A 66 16.20 9.37 -0.40
CA PRO A 66 16.78 10.66 -0.06
C PRO A 66 18.31 10.55 -0.13
N SER A 67 18.92 11.51 -0.82
CA SER A 67 20.35 11.78 -0.65
C SER A 67 20.51 12.75 0.50
N TRP A 68 21.62 12.64 1.23
CA TRP A 68 21.83 13.38 2.48
C TRP A 68 23.07 14.25 2.36
N ALA A 69 22.98 15.47 2.90
CA ALA A 69 24.07 16.41 3.02
C ALA A 69 24.45 16.59 4.49
N VAL A 70 25.75 16.67 4.77
CA VAL A 70 26.27 17.06 6.08
C VAL A 70 26.13 18.58 6.20
N VAL A 71 25.54 19.02 7.31
CA VAL A 71 25.49 20.43 7.68
C VAL A 71 26.60 20.66 8.69
N GLU A 72 27.48 21.60 8.39
CA GLU A 72 28.62 21.96 9.23
C GLU A 72 28.42 23.32 9.89
N ASP A 73 29.04 23.53 11.05
CA ASP A 73 29.15 24.84 11.68
C ASP A 73 30.27 25.70 11.05
N ASP A 74 30.51 26.89 11.60
CA ASP A 74 31.55 27.81 11.10
C ASP A 74 32.99 27.25 11.22
N ASN A 75 33.20 26.19 12.00
CA ASN A 75 34.50 25.51 12.15
C ASN A 75 34.64 24.30 11.20
N GLY A 76 33.60 23.98 10.43
CA GLY A 76 33.55 22.79 9.60
C GLY A 76 33.24 21.51 10.38
N ASP A 77 32.74 21.61 11.61
CA ASP A 77 32.33 20.45 12.42
C ASP A 77 30.88 20.07 12.07
N PRO A 78 30.56 18.77 11.90
CA PRO A 78 29.23 18.34 11.50
C PRO A 78 28.27 18.51 12.66
N VAL A 79 27.17 19.23 12.42
CA VAL A 79 26.15 19.53 13.44
C VAL A 79 24.81 18.90 13.13
N SER A 80 24.53 18.59 11.87
CA SER A 80 23.32 17.87 11.47
C SER A 80 23.47 17.18 10.11
N LEU A 81 22.51 16.35 9.75
CA LEU A 81 22.28 15.86 8.40
C LEU A 81 21.02 16.50 7.84
N ALA A 82 20.96 16.74 6.54
CA ALA A 82 19.76 17.23 5.87
C ALA A 82 19.52 16.48 4.56
N ALA A 83 18.28 16.07 4.29
CA ALA A 83 17.89 15.53 2.99
C ALA A 83 18.16 16.59 1.91
N ALA A 84 18.74 16.19 0.77
CA ALA A 84 19.09 17.11 -0.30
C ALA A 84 17.84 17.66 -1.02
N SER A 85 16.77 16.88 -1.05
CA SER A 85 15.47 17.22 -1.63
C SER A 85 14.38 17.25 -0.56
N GLU A 86 13.32 17.99 -0.84
CA GLU A 86 12.06 17.87 -0.09
C GLU A 86 11.29 16.64 -0.55
N CYS A 87 10.53 16.03 0.36
CA CYS A 87 9.57 15.01 -0.03
C CYS A 87 8.47 15.66 -0.90
N SER A 88 8.07 14.99 -1.99
CA SER A 88 6.98 15.47 -2.84
C SER A 88 5.59 15.27 -2.22
N MET A 89 5.50 14.56 -1.09
CA MET A 89 4.25 14.19 -0.41
C MET A 89 4.38 14.29 1.12
N PRO A 90 4.83 15.44 1.68
CA PRO A 90 5.15 15.56 3.10
C PRO A 90 3.92 15.52 4.01
N ASP A 91 2.73 15.73 3.43
CA ASP A 91 1.44 15.68 4.12
C ASP A 91 0.64 14.41 3.79
N GLY A 92 1.26 13.47 3.07
CA GLY A 92 0.61 12.25 2.62
C GLY A 92 -0.38 12.48 1.48
N LEU A 93 -1.33 11.57 1.31
CA LEU A 93 -2.32 11.57 0.25
C LEU A 93 -3.58 10.79 0.61
N THR A 94 -4.74 11.42 0.44
CA THR A 94 -6.03 10.75 0.34
C THR A 94 -6.26 10.32 -1.12
N THR A 95 -6.56 9.05 -1.36
CA THR A 95 -6.83 8.55 -2.73
C THR A 95 -8.32 8.33 -2.94
N VAL A 96 -8.90 9.02 -3.92
CA VAL A 96 -10.31 8.89 -4.28
C VAL A 96 -10.43 8.19 -5.64
N ILE A 97 -11.27 7.17 -5.70
CA ILE A 97 -11.64 6.47 -6.94
C ILE A 97 -13.16 6.30 -7.02
N GLU A 98 -13.65 5.96 -8.20
CA GLU A 98 -15.04 5.65 -8.45
C GLU A 98 -15.15 4.24 -9.04
N LEU A 99 -16.15 3.47 -8.61
CA LEU A 99 -16.45 2.13 -9.09
C LEU A 99 -17.88 2.07 -9.58
N SER A 100 -18.07 1.67 -10.84
CA SER A 100 -19.40 1.42 -11.41
C SER A 100 -19.88 0.03 -11.03
N VAL A 101 -21.06 -0.07 -10.42
CA VAL A 101 -21.66 -1.32 -9.94
C VAL A 101 -23.07 -1.50 -10.53
N PRO A 102 -23.20 -1.68 -11.86
CA PRO A 102 -24.50 -1.81 -12.51
C PRO A 102 -25.24 -3.10 -12.13
N SER A 103 -24.53 -4.14 -11.68
CA SER A 103 -25.15 -5.42 -11.29
C SER A 103 -25.93 -5.33 -9.98
N GLY A 104 -25.67 -4.31 -9.16
CA GLY A 104 -26.15 -4.25 -7.78
C GLY A 104 -25.50 -5.30 -6.87
N LYS A 105 -24.34 -5.85 -7.27
CA LYS A 105 -23.60 -6.85 -6.51
C LYS A 105 -22.11 -6.51 -6.50
N LEU A 106 -21.54 -6.49 -5.30
CA LEU A 106 -20.10 -6.38 -5.10
C LEU A 106 -19.50 -7.75 -4.81
N ILE A 107 -18.42 -8.11 -5.48
CA ILE A 107 -17.53 -9.18 -5.04
C ILE A 107 -16.45 -8.57 -4.14
N VAL A 108 -16.22 -9.16 -2.97
CA VAL A 108 -15.20 -8.70 -2.01
C VAL A 108 -14.15 -9.79 -1.83
N SER A 109 -12.87 -9.43 -1.89
CA SER A 109 -11.74 -10.36 -1.74
C SER A 109 -10.52 -9.63 -1.18
N ASP A 110 -9.55 -10.39 -0.68
CA ASP A 110 -8.21 -9.87 -0.39
C ASP A 110 -7.38 -9.71 -1.67
N ASP A 111 -7.58 -10.60 -2.64
CA ASP A 111 -6.90 -10.55 -3.94
C ASP A 111 -7.85 -10.72 -5.12
N LEU A 112 -7.90 -9.71 -5.98
CA LEU A 112 -8.43 -9.84 -7.35
C LEU A 112 -7.36 -9.57 -8.41
N ARG A 113 -6.08 -9.43 -8.03
CA ARG A 113 -4.99 -9.07 -8.95
C ARG A 113 -4.82 -10.00 -10.15
N PRO A 114 -5.08 -11.32 -10.04
CA PRO A 114 -5.04 -12.19 -11.20
C PRO A 114 -6.03 -11.82 -12.34
N LEU A 115 -7.07 -11.02 -12.06
CA LEU A 115 -8.07 -10.56 -13.04
C LEU A 115 -8.00 -9.05 -13.31
N TYR A 116 -7.47 -8.28 -12.35
CA TYR A 116 -7.30 -6.84 -12.42
C TYR A 116 -5.84 -6.56 -12.09
N ASP A 117 -5.01 -6.26 -13.09
CA ASP A 117 -3.57 -6.24 -12.86
C ASP A 117 -3.03 -4.82 -12.87
N PHE A 118 -2.13 -4.49 -11.96
CA PHE A 118 -1.40 -3.23 -12.02
C PHE A 118 0.08 -3.53 -12.17
N ASP A 119 0.76 -2.74 -12.98
CA ASP A 119 2.15 -3.02 -13.29
C ASP A 119 3.05 -2.69 -12.08
N THR A 120 3.50 -3.75 -11.42
CA THR A 120 4.42 -3.69 -10.28
C THR A 120 5.86 -3.41 -10.68
N VAL A 121 6.22 -3.53 -11.96
CA VAL A 121 7.61 -3.55 -12.44
C VAL A 121 7.86 -2.51 -13.53
N GLY A 122 8.54 -1.41 -13.19
CA GLY A 122 9.03 -0.48 -14.21
C GLY A 122 10.04 0.51 -13.65
N GLU A 123 11.04 0.87 -14.45
CA GLU A 123 11.98 1.91 -14.07
C GLU A 123 11.23 3.23 -13.78
N GLY A 124 11.51 3.83 -12.62
CA GLY A 124 10.89 5.10 -12.21
C GLY A 124 9.48 4.98 -11.63
N ARG A 125 8.95 3.77 -11.46
CA ARG A 125 7.69 3.51 -10.76
C ARG A 125 7.91 3.43 -9.25
N SER A 126 7.05 4.08 -8.48
CA SER A 126 7.05 3.94 -7.01
C SER A 126 6.69 2.52 -6.58
N ASP A 127 7.39 1.99 -5.59
CA ASP A 127 7.14 0.69 -4.97
C ASP A 127 5.81 0.68 -4.21
N TYR A 128 5.07 -0.44 -4.24
CA TYR A 128 3.79 -0.59 -3.56
C TYR A 128 3.89 -0.43 -2.03
N ASN A 129 5.08 -0.56 -1.43
CA ASN A 129 5.30 -0.31 0.00
C ASN A 129 5.35 1.19 0.35
N SER A 130 5.29 2.08 -0.65
CA SER A 130 5.14 3.52 -0.46
C SER A 130 3.71 4.00 -0.66
N VAL A 131 3.32 5.10 -0.03
CA VAL A 131 2.02 5.77 -0.24
C VAL A 131 1.83 6.14 -1.70
N ALA A 132 2.87 6.66 -2.36
CA ALA A 132 2.85 6.97 -3.79
C ALA A 132 2.54 5.72 -4.65
N GLY A 133 3.17 4.59 -4.35
CA GLY A 133 2.95 3.33 -5.06
C GLY A 133 1.56 2.74 -4.77
N GLN A 134 1.09 2.79 -3.53
CA GLN A 134 -0.28 2.37 -3.17
C GLN A 134 -1.32 3.19 -3.92
N ALA A 135 -1.17 4.52 -3.93
CA ALA A 135 -2.08 5.41 -4.64
C ALA A 135 -2.04 5.21 -6.16
N ARG A 136 -0.89 4.82 -6.73
CA ARG A 136 -0.83 4.41 -8.14
C ARG A 136 -1.62 3.12 -8.35
N ALA A 137 -1.33 2.07 -7.60
CA ALA A 137 -1.97 0.77 -7.72
C ALA A 137 -3.50 0.88 -7.56
N THR A 138 -3.98 1.62 -6.57
CA THR A 138 -5.42 1.92 -6.37
C THR A 138 -6.05 2.53 -7.61
N ARG A 139 -5.39 3.48 -8.28
CA ARG A 139 -5.91 4.12 -9.50
C ARG A 139 -5.86 3.17 -10.71
N GLU A 140 -4.74 2.49 -10.93
CA GLU A 140 -4.58 1.54 -12.04
C GLU A 140 -5.58 0.36 -11.95
N MET A 141 -5.91 -0.08 -10.73
CA MET A 141 -6.95 -1.09 -10.48
C MET A 141 -8.36 -0.53 -10.74
N ALA A 142 -8.63 0.71 -10.29
CA ALA A 142 -9.92 1.35 -10.48
C ALA A 142 -10.24 1.55 -11.97
N GLU A 143 -9.24 1.90 -12.78
CA GLU A 143 -9.36 2.00 -14.24
C GLU A 143 -9.82 0.69 -14.91
N GLN A 144 -9.63 -0.44 -14.24
CA GLN A 144 -10.04 -1.75 -14.71
C GLN A 144 -11.35 -2.26 -14.12
N GLY A 145 -12.01 -1.48 -13.26
CA GLY A 145 -13.25 -1.86 -12.58
C GLY A 145 -13.06 -2.54 -11.23
N CYS A 146 -11.92 -2.33 -10.56
CA CYS A 146 -11.67 -2.87 -9.22
C CYS A 146 -11.21 -1.78 -8.24
N ALA A 147 -11.98 -1.58 -7.17
CA ALA A 147 -11.54 -0.80 -6.02
C ALA A 147 -10.52 -1.61 -5.21
N TYR A 148 -9.27 -1.15 -5.21
CA TYR A 148 -8.15 -1.78 -4.52
C TYR A 148 -7.52 -0.81 -3.54
N GLY A 149 -7.39 -1.20 -2.28
CA GLY A 149 -6.87 -0.31 -1.24
C GLY A 149 -5.99 -1.06 -0.23
N PRO A 150 -4.88 -0.45 0.21
CA PRO A 150 -4.03 -1.05 1.24
C PRO A 150 -4.79 -1.08 2.58
N VAL A 151 -4.60 -2.16 3.34
CA VAL A 151 -5.13 -2.32 4.70
C VAL A 151 -4.05 -2.78 5.67
N LEU A 152 -2.83 -3.09 5.21
CA LEU A 152 -1.74 -3.59 6.04
C LEU A 152 -2.15 -4.91 6.72
N ASN A 153 -1.59 -5.22 7.89
CA ASN A 153 -1.84 -6.48 8.59
C ASN A 153 -2.99 -6.35 9.62
N SER A 154 -4.18 -6.01 9.15
CA SER A 154 -5.32 -5.60 9.98
C SER A 154 -6.59 -6.47 9.91
N SER A 155 -6.71 -7.35 8.93
CA SER A 155 -7.92 -8.14 8.63
C SER A 155 -9.24 -7.35 8.76
N PRO A 156 -9.44 -6.25 8.01
CA PRO A 156 -10.61 -5.40 8.19
C PRO A 156 -11.86 -6.04 7.59
N SER A 157 -13.00 -5.39 7.81
CA SER A 157 -14.28 -5.80 7.24
C SER A 157 -14.91 -4.67 6.43
N LEU A 158 -15.72 -5.05 5.44
CA LEU A 158 -16.68 -4.16 4.79
C LEU A 158 -17.94 -4.08 5.64
N ILE A 159 -18.26 -2.89 6.12
CA ILE A 159 -19.35 -2.65 7.07
C ILE A 159 -20.36 -1.70 6.44
N ARG A 160 -21.64 -2.07 6.46
CA ARG A 160 -22.76 -1.18 6.07
C ARG A 160 -23.10 -0.24 7.21
N THR A 161 -22.92 1.06 6.98
CA THR A 161 -23.24 2.13 7.96
C THR A 161 -24.51 2.90 7.59
N GLY A 162 -25.05 2.68 6.40
CA GLY A 162 -26.34 3.20 5.91
C GLY A 162 -26.78 2.48 4.64
N GLU A 163 -27.92 2.89 4.06
CA GLU A 163 -28.47 2.24 2.85
C GLU A 163 -27.46 2.20 1.69
N ASP A 164 -26.74 3.31 1.48
CA ASP A 164 -25.76 3.50 0.41
C ASP A 164 -24.40 3.99 0.95
N ARG A 165 -24.09 3.64 2.21
CA ARG A 165 -22.86 4.05 2.90
C ARG A 165 -22.20 2.87 3.57
N PHE A 166 -20.89 2.77 3.36
CA PHE A 166 -20.08 1.69 3.88
C PHE A 166 -18.72 2.24 4.34
N ILE A 167 -18.03 1.44 5.15
CA ILE A 167 -16.64 1.67 5.52
C ILE A 167 -15.87 0.36 5.39
N ILE A 168 -14.56 0.49 5.17
CA ILE A 168 -13.60 -0.60 5.33
C ILE A 168 -12.80 -0.29 6.58
N SER A 169 -12.96 -1.10 7.62
CA SER A 169 -12.45 -0.78 8.94
C SER A 169 -12.13 -2.03 9.74
N HIS A 170 -11.28 -1.88 10.76
CA HIS A 170 -11.20 -2.86 11.84
C HIS A 170 -12.60 -3.21 12.37
N PHE A 171 -12.84 -4.49 12.62
CA PHE A 171 -14.11 -4.99 13.12
C PHE A 171 -13.89 -6.19 14.04
N ASP A 172 -14.57 -6.19 15.18
CA ASP A 172 -14.63 -7.34 16.07
C ASP A 172 -16.03 -7.93 16.04
N SER A 173 -16.15 -9.14 15.49
CA SER A 173 -17.42 -9.88 15.41
C SER A 173 -17.95 -10.34 16.77
N GLU A 174 -17.14 -10.31 17.82
CA GLU A 174 -17.54 -10.65 19.19
C GLU A 174 -18.14 -9.46 19.95
N LEU A 175 -17.96 -8.23 19.45
CA LEU A 175 -18.47 -7.00 20.05
C LEU A 175 -19.74 -6.50 19.37
N ALA A 176 -20.67 -5.92 20.13
CA ALA A 176 -21.84 -5.27 19.55
C ALA A 176 -21.43 -3.98 18.78
N PRO A 177 -22.24 -3.52 17.81
CA PRO A 177 -22.01 -2.24 17.16
C PRO A 177 -21.93 -1.08 18.18
N GLY A 178 -20.85 -0.30 18.13
CA GLY A 178 -20.55 0.80 19.05
C GLY A 178 -19.90 0.39 20.38
N GLU A 179 -19.80 -0.90 20.68
CA GLU A 179 -19.13 -1.41 21.90
C GLU A 179 -17.61 -1.31 21.77
N ASP A 180 -16.94 -0.72 22.76
CA ASP A 180 -15.48 -0.53 22.78
C ASP A 180 -14.89 0.06 21.49
N GLY A 181 -15.65 0.95 20.83
CA GLY A 181 -15.26 1.59 19.58
C GLY A 181 -15.48 0.72 18.34
N ASN A 182 -16.00 -0.51 18.46
CA ASN A 182 -16.36 -1.34 17.31
C ASN A 182 -17.30 -0.54 16.38
N PRO A 183 -17.05 -0.47 15.06
CA PRO A 183 -17.82 0.41 14.20
C PRO A 183 -19.33 0.13 14.22
N GLU A 184 -20.13 1.20 14.16
CA GLU A 184 -21.57 1.07 14.03
C GLU A 184 -21.95 0.57 12.63
N GLY A 185 -22.63 -0.57 12.55
CA GLY A 185 -23.14 -1.08 11.27
C GLY A 185 -23.34 -2.59 11.24
N THR A 186 -23.50 -3.12 10.04
CA THR A 186 -23.57 -4.56 9.78
C THR A 186 -22.37 -4.98 8.95
N GLU A 187 -21.58 -5.91 9.47
CA GLU A 187 -20.53 -6.57 8.71
C GLU A 187 -21.13 -7.34 7.54
N LEU A 188 -20.63 -7.08 6.33
CA LEU A 188 -21.06 -7.75 5.11
C LEU A 188 -20.03 -8.75 4.62
N ALA A 189 -18.75 -8.49 4.88
CA ALA A 189 -17.62 -9.28 4.41
C ALA A 189 -16.40 -9.02 5.30
N SER A 190 -15.71 -10.09 5.72
CA SER A 190 -14.37 -10.02 6.29
C SER A 190 -13.33 -10.10 5.17
N ILE A 191 -12.23 -9.37 5.30
CA ILE A 191 -11.15 -9.28 4.31
C ILE A 191 -9.89 -9.86 4.94
N CYS A 192 -9.34 -10.91 4.34
CA CYS A 192 -8.07 -11.50 4.78
C CYS A 192 -6.90 -10.55 4.46
N THR A 193 -5.84 -10.52 5.29
CA THR A 193 -4.66 -9.67 5.05
C THR A 193 -3.41 -10.40 4.61
N ASP A 194 -3.54 -11.57 3.99
CA ASP A 194 -2.39 -12.27 3.39
C ASP A 194 -1.63 -11.38 2.39
N LEU A 195 -2.31 -10.38 1.81
CA LEU A 195 -1.75 -9.45 0.81
C LEU A 195 -1.84 -7.98 1.20
N TRP A 196 -2.16 -7.70 2.47
CA TRP A 196 -2.19 -6.34 3.02
C TRP A 196 -3.07 -5.35 2.27
N ALA A 197 -4.07 -5.83 1.52
CA ALA A 197 -4.97 -5.03 0.70
C ALA A 197 -6.37 -5.65 0.65
N TYR A 198 -7.36 -4.84 0.28
CA TYR A 198 -8.66 -5.31 -0.16
C TYR A 198 -8.81 -5.13 -1.68
N SER A 199 -9.69 -5.92 -2.26
CA SER A 199 -10.10 -5.85 -3.67
C SER A 199 -11.62 -6.00 -3.78
N ILE A 200 -12.30 -5.02 -4.38
CA ILE A 200 -13.77 -4.99 -4.54
C ILE A 200 -14.12 -4.64 -5.99
N ALA A 201 -14.98 -5.42 -6.63
CA ALA A 201 -15.41 -5.16 -8.00
C ALA A 201 -16.92 -5.37 -8.18
N ASP A 202 -17.46 -4.88 -9.30
CA ASP A 202 -18.78 -5.29 -9.76
C ASP A 202 -18.77 -6.79 -10.10
N TYR A 203 -19.78 -7.51 -9.61
CA TYR A 203 -19.84 -8.96 -9.74
C TYR A 203 -19.89 -9.44 -11.20
N ASP A 204 -20.65 -8.77 -12.07
CA ASP A 204 -20.80 -9.19 -13.46
C ASP A 204 -19.52 -8.92 -14.27
N ASP A 205 -18.84 -7.80 -14.02
CA ASP A 205 -17.52 -7.52 -14.61
C ASP A 205 -16.47 -8.56 -14.18
N TRP A 206 -16.39 -8.84 -12.87
CA TRP A 206 -15.51 -9.86 -12.33
C TRP A 206 -15.77 -11.23 -12.95
N LEU A 207 -17.03 -11.66 -13.02
CA LEU A 207 -17.42 -12.94 -13.58
C LEU A 207 -17.07 -13.03 -15.07
N GLY A 208 -17.25 -11.94 -15.81
CA GLY A 208 -16.85 -11.85 -17.22
C GLY A 208 -15.34 -11.99 -17.44
N LYS A 209 -14.53 -11.30 -16.61
CA LYS A 209 -13.07 -11.41 -16.63
C LYS A 209 -12.59 -12.80 -16.23
N LEU A 210 -13.18 -13.37 -15.18
CA LEU A 210 -12.89 -14.74 -14.74
C LEU A 210 -13.19 -15.74 -15.84
N THR A 211 -14.37 -15.66 -16.46
CA THR A 211 -14.75 -16.54 -17.59
C THR A 211 -13.75 -16.44 -18.75
N THR A 212 -13.31 -15.22 -19.07
CA THR A 212 -12.29 -14.98 -20.11
C THR A 212 -10.93 -15.55 -19.73
N TRP A 213 -10.53 -15.40 -18.46
CA TRP A 213 -9.29 -15.94 -17.94
C TRP A 213 -9.28 -17.46 -18.00
N LEU A 214 -10.37 -18.12 -17.59
CA LEU A 214 -10.55 -19.58 -17.61
C LEU A 214 -10.50 -20.19 -19.01
N ALA A 215 -10.78 -19.41 -20.06
CA ALA A 215 -10.73 -19.88 -21.43
C ALA A 215 -9.30 -19.93 -22.01
N LYS A 216 -8.28 -19.46 -21.28
CA LYS A 216 -6.89 -19.48 -21.73
C LYS A 216 -6.32 -20.91 -21.66
N PRO A 217 -5.61 -21.38 -22.70
CA PRO A 217 -5.08 -22.75 -22.75
C PRO A 217 -3.90 -22.97 -21.80
N ASP A 218 -3.16 -21.91 -21.47
CA ASP A 218 -1.94 -21.95 -20.65
C ASP A 218 -2.11 -21.01 -19.45
N LEU A 219 -2.88 -21.44 -18.44
CA LEU A 219 -2.97 -20.72 -17.18
C LEU A 219 -1.61 -20.82 -16.48
N ASP A 220 -0.91 -19.69 -16.35
CA ASP A 220 0.39 -19.63 -15.67
C ASP A 220 0.24 -20.06 -14.20
N ASP A 221 1.04 -21.05 -13.80
CA ASP A 221 0.86 -21.77 -12.55
C ASP A 221 1.28 -20.94 -11.32
N ASP A 222 2.20 -19.99 -11.50
CA ASP A 222 2.88 -19.28 -10.40
C ASP A 222 2.06 -18.14 -9.79
N ASN A 223 1.11 -17.56 -10.52
CA ASN A 223 0.28 -16.42 -10.06
C ASN A 223 -1.18 -16.78 -9.72
N SER A 224 -1.55 -18.06 -9.81
CA SER A 224 -2.96 -18.44 -9.98
C SER A 224 -3.50 -19.50 -9.02
N TYR A 225 -2.75 -19.94 -8.01
CA TYR A 225 -3.17 -21.12 -7.22
C TYR A 225 -4.59 -20.98 -6.62
N ARG A 226 -4.97 -19.81 -6.08
CA ARG A 226 -6.34 -19.57 -5.58
C ARG A 226 -7.38 -19.50 -6.71
N LEU A 227 -7.01 -18.94 -7.86
CA LEU A 227 -7.88 -18.93 -9.03
C LEU A 227 -8.05 -20.31 -9.66
N LYS A 228 -7.08 -21.23 -9.53
CA LYS A 228 -7.20 -22.59 -10.04
C LYS A 228 -8.24 -23.40 -9.28
N GLU A 229 -8.26 -23.30 -7.96
CA GLU A 229 -9.31 -23.96 -7.16
C GLU A 229 -10.69 -23.41 -7.53
N LEU A 230 -10.80 -22.08 -7.68
CA LEU A 230 -12.01 -21.42 -8.16
C LEU A 230 -12.38 -21.87 -9.59
N ALA A 231 -11.39 -21.97 -10.48
CA ALA A 231 -11.53 -22.42 -11.85
C ALA A 231 -12.08 -23.84 -11.94
N GLU A 232 -11.44 -24.77 -11.24
CA GLU A 232 -11.84 -26.17 -11.18
C GLU A 232 -13.26 -26.29 -10.61
N TRP A 233 -13.55 -25.53 -9.57
CA TRP A 233 -14.89 -25.49 -8.97
C TRP A 233 -15.96 -25.00 -9.96
N MET A 234 -15.71 -23.91 -10.69
CA MET A 234 -16.63 -23.41 -11.72
C MET A 234 -16.77 -24.37 -12.91
N VAL A 235 -15.68 -24.98 -13.38
CA VAL A 235 -15.69 -25.97 -14.47
C VAL A 235 -16.55 -27.19 -14.12
N ASN A 236 -16.60 -27.56 -12.84
CA ASN A 236 -17.45 -28.62 -12.34
C ASN A 236 -18.94 -28.25 -12.24
N GLY A 237 -19.34 -27.07 -12.75
CA GLY A 237 -20.73 -26.61 -12.77
C GLY A 237 -21.24 -26.14 -11.41
N ALA A 238 -20.33 -25.87 -10.47
CA ALA A 238 -20.71 -25.32 -9.18
C ALA A 238 -21.22 -23.88 -9.34
N ASN A 239 -22.25 -23.55 -8.58
CA ASN A 239 -22.89 -22.26 -8.63
C ASN A 239 -22.05 -21.25 -7.83
N PRO A 240 -21.57 -20.13 -8.41
CA PRO A 240 -20.84 -19.05 -7.73
C PRO A 240 -21.42 -18.57 -6.39
N ALA A 241 -22.71 -18.79 -6.12
CA ALA A 241 -23.30 -18.52 -4.80
C ALA A 241 -22.85 -19.50 -3.69
N ASP A 242 -22.32 -20.67 -4.07
CA ASP A 242 -21.91 -21.77 -3.19
C ASP A 242 -20.39 -21.81 -2.98
N LEU A 243 -19.69 -20.69 -3.21
CA LEU A 243 -18.23 -20.59 -3.13
C LEU A 243 -17.72 -21.15 -1.80
N PRO A 244 -16.78 -22.11 -1.81
CA PRO A 244 -16.38 -22.82 -0.61
C PRO A 244 -15.55 -21.95 0.37
N TRP A 245 -15.10 -20.75 -0.04
CA TRP A 245 -14.33 -19.82 0.80
C TRP A 245 -14.24 -18.36 0.28
N THR A 246 -14.11 -17.45 1.26
CA THR A 246 -13.52 -16.08 1.29
C THR A 246 -13.90 -15.01 0.27
N MET A 247 -14.81 -15.23 -0.68
CA MET A 247 -15.24 -14.17 -1.61
C MET A 247 -16.72 -13.81 -1.46
N PRO A 248 -17.10 -13.01 -0.44
CA PRO A 248 -18.47 -12.60 -0.23
C PRO A 248 -19.03 -11.83 -1.43
N VAL A 249 -20.25 -12.18 -1.83
CA VAL A 249 -21.05 -11.38 -2.75
C VAL A 249 -22.05 -10.56 -1.93
N VAL A 250 -21.96 -9.25 -2.06
CA VAL A 250 -22.75 -8.31 -1.28
C VAL A 250 -23.76 -7.61 -2.19
N ASP A 251 -25.04 -7.75 -1.89
CA ASP A 251 -26.10 -6.99 -2.58
C ASP A 251 -26.05 -5.51 -2.17
N VAL A 252 -26.02 -4.62 -3.16
CA VAL A 252 -26.03 -3.17 -3.00
C VAL A 252 -26.97 -2.52 -4.01
N THR A 253 -27.30 -1.26 -3.82
CA THR A 253 -28.06 -0.53 -4.84
C THR A 253 -27.19 -0.34 -6.09
N PRO A 254 -27.67 -0.65 -7.31
CA PRO A 254 -26.91 -0.34 -8.52
C PRO A 254 -26.56 1.14 -8.62
N GLY A 255 -25.35 1.45 -9.07
CA GLY A 255 -24.90 2.84 -9.20
C GLY A 255 -23.38 2.97 -9.25
N VAL A 256 -22.90 4.21 -9.11
CA VAL A 256 -21.48 4.52 -8.98
C VAL A 256 -21.16 4.78 -7.52
N TYR A 257 -20.10 4.15 -7.02
CA TYR A 257 -19.62 4.27 -5.66
C TYR A 257 -18.29 4.99 -5.61
N ARG A 258 -18.18 6.01 -4.76
CA ARG A 258 -16.93 6.71 -4.45
C ARG A 258 -16.24 6.01 -3.29
N PHE A 259 -14.96 5.67 -3.46
CA PHE A 259 -14.09 5.19 -2.39
C PHE A 259 -13.10 6.28 -2.04
N THR A 260 -13.05 6.68 -0.76
CA THR A 260 -12.07 7.63 -0.21
C THR A 260 -11.13 6.86 0.72
N HIS A 261 -9.88 6.67 0.28
CA HIS A 261 -8.86 5.91 1.02
C HIS A 261 -7.98 6.82 1.87
N HIS A 262 -7.79 6.44 3.14
CA HIS A 262 -7.12 7.26 4.15
C HIS A 262 -5.69 6.82 4.48
N THR A 263 -5.29 5.62 4.06
CA THR A 263 -4.00 5.01 4.46
C THR A 263 -2.76 5.83 4.12
N GLY A 264 -2.86 6.68 3.09
CA GLY A 264 -1.76 7.54 2.67
C GLY A 264 -1.66 8.85 3.43
N GLU A 265 -2.63 9.21 4.28
CA GLU A 265 -2.63 10.48 5.01
C GLU A 265 -1.53 10.50 6.07
N LYS A 266 -0.83 11.63 6.24
CA LYS A 266 0.29 11.77 7.20
C LYS A 266 -0.04 11.34 8.62
N ASN A 267 -1.27 11.59 9.05
CA ASN A 267 -1.71 11.33 10.42
C ASN A 267 -2.58 10.07 10.52
N PHE A 268 -2.64 9.24 9.48
CA PHE A 268 -3.37 7.98 9.55
C PHE A 268 -2.61 6.99 10.45
N ASP A 269 -3.22 6.62 11.58
CA ASP A 269 -2.70 5.56 12.44
C ASP A 269 -3.42 4.25 12.14
N HIS A 270 -2.72 3.34 11.47
CA HIS A 270 -3.25 2.01 11.15
C HIS A 270 -3.43 1.12 12.38
N ASN A 271 -2.87 1.47 13.54
CA ASN A 271 -3.05 0.74 14.79
C ASN A 271 -4.20 1.31 15.63
N ASP A 272 -4.86 2.38 15.17
CA ASP A 272 -6.00 2.93 15.88
C ASP A 272 -7.15 1.92 15.91
N TRP A 273 -7.95 1.97 16.97
CA TRP A 273 -9.11 1.11 17.13
C TRP A 273 -10.39 1.95 17.25
N PRO A 274 -11.26 1.94 16.23
CA PRO A 274 -11.11 1.29 14.93
C PRO A 274 -10.36 2.18 13.92
N ALA A 275 -9.46 1.60 13.12
CA ALA A 275 -8.88 2.28 11.97
C ALA A 275 -9.87 2.20 10.79
N VAL A 276 -10.18 3.34 10.17
CA VAL A 276 -11.06 3.41 8.98
C VAL A 276 -10.20 3.60 7.73
N PHE A 277 -9.94 2.52 7.02
CA PHE A 277 -9.08 2.51 5.83
C PHE A 277 -9.73 3.22 4.64
N ALA A 278 -11.05 3.07 4.48
CA ALA A 278 -11.80 3.74 3.43
C ALA A 278 -13.26 4.04 3.81
N HIS A 279 -13.77 5.15 3.30
CA HIS A 279 -15.20 5.45 3.23
C HIS A 279 -15.74 5.14 1.84
N VAL A 280 -16.94 4.57 1.76
CA VAL A 280 -17.61 4.23 0.51
C VAL A 280 -19.02 4.80 0.50
N GLU A 281 -19.39 5.53 -0.54
CA GLU A 281 -20.73 6.10 -0.71
C GLU A 281 -21.22 6.00 -2.16
N ARG A 282 -22.51 5.73 -2.36
CA ARG A 282 -23.11 5.82 -3.70
C ARG A 282 -23.30 7.28 -4.09
N ILE A 283 -22.86 7.64 -5.29
CA ILE A 283 -22.90 9.04 -5.80
C ILE A 283 -23.83 9.24 -6.99
N SER A 284 -24.25 8.16 -7.68
CA SER A 284 -25.26 8.20 -8.74
C SER A 284 -25.93 6.86 -8.91
#